data_AF-A0A525KC00-F1
#
_entry.id   AF-A0A525KC00-F1
#
_cell.length_a   1.000
_cell.length_b   1.000
_cell.length_c   1.000
_cell.angle_alpha   90.00
_cell.angle_beta   90.00
_cell.angle_gamma   90.00
#
_symmetry.space_group_name_H-M   'P 1'
#
loop_
_entity.id
_entity.type
_entity.pdbx_description
1 polymer ?
#
loop_
_entity_poly.entity_id
_entity_poly.type
_entity_poly.pdbx_seq_one_letter_code
_entity_poly.pdbx_strand_id
1 'polypeptide(L)'
;MSRRLLSVLLIGAAFSGSLMTTAARAADRDFCRNYAEAAVRQSRAADEHDRCHRAVRDDPARWSSDIRVHMDWCRDAKIEDADREREARKHVLDDCARR
;
A
#
# COMPACT_ATOMS: atom_id res chain seq x y z
N MET A 1 9.60 18.04 -68.35
CA MET A 1 8.84 18.67 -67.24
C MET A 1 8.44 17.59 -66.25
N SER A 2 8.80 17.81 -64.99
CA SER A 2 8.62 16.90 -63.86
C SER A 2 7.16 16.87 -63.39
N ARG A 3 6.67 15.73 -62.89
CA ARG A 3 6.17 15.63 -61.50
C ARG A 3 5.77 14.21 -61.07
N ARG A 4 6.76 13.59 -60.39
CA ARG A 4 6.67 12.87 -59.10
C ARG A 4 5.69 11.70 -58.98
N LEU A 5 6.26 10.52 -59.15
CA LEU A 5 5.78 9.24 -58.62
C LEU A 5 5.86 9.23 -57.08
N LEU A 6 4.83 8.62 -56.48
CA LEU A 6 4.82 7.80 -55.26
C LEU A 6 5.53 8.35 -54.02
N SER A 7 4.74 8.81 -53.05
CA SER A 7 5.10 8.79 -51.62
C SER A 7 3.86 9.02 -50.77
N VAL A 8 3.12 7.95 -50.49
CA VAL A 8 2.27 7.88 -49.29
C VAL A 8 2.87 6.79 -48.42
N LEU A 9 3.86 7.17 -47.61
CA LEU A 9 4.37 6.32 -46.54
C LEU A 9 3.27 6.24 -45.46
N LEU A 10 2.48 5.19 -45.53
CA LEU A 10 1.59 4.76 -44.45
C LEU A 10 2.46 4.29 -43.28
N ILE A 11 2.92 5.22 -42.45
CA ILE A 11 3.45 4.88 -41.12
C ILE A 11 2.24 4.80 -40.18
N GLY A 12 1.42 3.77 -40.40
CA GLY A 12 0.44 3.32 -39.42
C GLY A 12 1.13 2.41 -38.41
N ALA A 13 2.04 2.96 -37.60
CA ALA A 13 2.57 2.23 -36.46
C ALA A 13 1.45 2.15 -35.41
N ALA A 14 0.60 1.13 -35.54
CA ALA A 14 -0.33 0.72 -34.50
C ALA A 14 0.48 0.21 -33.31
N PHE A 15 0.97 1.14 -32.48
CA PHE A 15 1.43 0.83 -31.14
C PHE A 15 0.19 0.40 -30.35
N SER A 16 -0.14 -0.88 -30.47
CA SER A 16 -1.09 -1.58 -29.59
C SER A 16 -0.42 -1.70 -28.23
N GLY A 17 -0.29 -0.56 -27.54
CA GLY A 17 0.15 -0.49 -26.16
C GLY A 17 -0.87 -1.25 -25.33
N SER A 18 -0.53 -2.48 -24.96
CA SER A 18 -1.28 -3.23 -23.96
C SER A 18 -1.16 -2.44 -22.65
N LEU A 19 -2.17 -1.63 -22.35
CA LEU A 19 -2.39 -1.11 -21.02
C LEU A 19 -2.66 -2.32 -20.12
N MET A 20 -1.60 -2.89 -19.52
CA MET A 20 -1.75 -3.81 -18.40
C MET A 20 -2.36 -3.02 -17.26
N THR A 21 -3.67 -2.95 -17.24
CA THR A 21 -4.43 -2.50 -16.08
C THR A 21 -4.31 -3.60 -15.04
N THR A 22 -3.38 -3.44 -14.11
CA THR A 22 -3.41 -4.23 -12.88
C THR A 22 -4.70 -3.84 -12.16
N ALA A 23 -5.71 -4.72 -12.25
CA ALA A 23 -6.91 -4.56 -11.46
C ALA A 23 -6.50 -4.59 -10.00
N ALA A 24 -6.57 -3.45 -9.33
CA ALA A 24 -6.42 -3.37 -7.89
C ALA A 24 -7.47 -4.30 -7.29
N ARG A 25 -7.04 -5.42 -6.71
CA ARG A 25 -7.95 -6.30 -5.97
C ARG A 25 -8.21 -5.63 -4.63
N ALA A 26 -9.48 -5.38 -4.34
CA ALA A 26 -9.91 -5.17 -2.97
C ALA A 26 -9.37 -6.34 -2.14
N ALA A 27 -8.77 -6.03 -1.00
CA ALA A 27 -8.22 -7.04 -0.13
C ALA A 27 -9.29 -8.08 0.24
N ASP A 28 -8.96 -9.37 0.08
CA ASP A 28 -9.83 -10.44 0.52
C ASP A 28 -10.02 -10.40 2.05
N ARG A 29 -11.15 -10.90 2.54
CA ARG A 29 -11.51 -10.88 3.97
C ARG A 29 -10.43 -11.50 4.86
N ASP A 30 -9.81 -12.59 4.44
CA ASP A 30 -8.79 -13.28 5.22
C ASP A 30 -7.46 -12.53 5.19
N PHE A 31 -7.13 -11.88 4.06
CA PHE A 31 -6.01 -10.95 4.01
C PHE A 31 -6.17 -9.82 5.04
N CYS A 32 -7.34 -9.15 5.07
CA CYS A 32 -7.56 -8.06 6.00
C CYS A 32 -7.56 -8.51 7.46
N ARG A 33 -8.05 -9.72 7.74
CA ARG A 33 -7.94 -10.31 9.08
C ARG A 33 -6.47 -10.44 9.50
N ASN A 34 -5.64 -11.02 8.65
CA ASN A 34 -4.22 -11.19 8.93
C ASN A 34 -3.50 -9.85 9.11
N TYR A 35 -3.81 -8.86 8.26
CA TYR A 35 -3.31 -7.50 8.40
C TYR A 35 -3.71 -6.87 9.75
N ALA A 36 -4.99 -6.95 10.11
CA ALA A 36 -5.52 -6.34 11.33
C ALA A 36 -4.99 -6.99 12.60
N GLU A 37 -4.78 -8.30 12.61
CA GLU A 37 -4.13 -9.00 13.72
C GLU A 37 -2.66 -8.58 13.87
N ALA A 38 -1.93 -8.45 12.76
CA ALA A 38 -0.56 -7.94 12.78
C ALA A 38 -0.51 -6.50 13.30
N ALA A 39 -1.45 -5.66 12.88
CA ALA A 39 -1.59 -4.28 13.33
C ALA A 39 -1.74 -4.20 14.85
N VAL A 40 -2.69 -4.94 15.43
CA VAL A 40 -2.93 -4.94 16.87
C VAL A 40 -1.71 -5.43 17.65
N ARG A 41 -0.99 -6.45 17.15
CA ARG A 41 0.27 -6.90 17.76
C ARG A 41 1.33 -5.79 17.74
N GLN A 42 1.47 -5.08 16.62
CA GLN A 42 2.40 -3.96 16.48
C GLN A 42 2.01 -2.80 17.41
N SER A 43 0.72 -2.47 17.55
CA SER A 43 0.23 -1.45 18.49
C SER A 43 0.57 -1.80 19.94
N ARG A 44 0.35 -3.04 20.36
CA ARG A 44 0.72 -3.49 21.71
C ARG A 44 2.22 -3.39 21.97
N ALA A 45 3.05 -3.80 21.00
CA ALA A 45 4.49 -3.65 21.10
C ALA A 45 4.93 -2.18 21.19
N ALA A 46 4.23 -1.25 20.52
CA ALA A 46 4.49 0.18 20.65
C ALA A 46 4.16 0.70 22.06
N ASP A 47 3.06 0.23 22.65
CA ASP A 47 2.65 0.64 24.01
C ASP A 47 3.60 0.12 25.10
N GLU A 48 4.24 -1.03 24.89
CA GLU A 48 5.22 -1.64 25.80
C GLU A 48 6.57 -0.88 25.86
N HIS A 49 6.80 0.06 24.95
CA HIS A 49 8.04 0.82 24.87
C HIS A 49 7.79 2.32 24.97
N ASP A 50 8.17 2.95 26.10
CA ASP A 50 8.01 4.41 26.33
C ASP A 50 8.56 5.27 25.17
N ARG A 51 9.63 4.80 24.53
CA ARG A 51 10.28 5.48 23.40
C ARG A 51 9.41 5.51 22.13
N CYS A 52 8.44 4.61 22.04
CA CYS A 52 7.50 4.49 20.93
C CYS A 52 6.19 5.26 21.18
N HIS A 53 5.92 5.72 22.42
CA HIS A 53 4.67 6.44 22.75
C HIS A 53 4.46 7.70 21.91
N ARG A 54 5.53 8.35 21.44
CA ARG A 54 5.40 9.47 20.51
C ARG A 54 4.70 9.06 19.20
N ALA A 55 5.08 7.91 18.62
CA ALA A 55 4.47 7.43 17.38
C ALA A 55 2.98 7.13 17.57
N VAL A 56 2.62 6.52 18.70
CA VAL A 56 1.22 6.23 19.07
C VAL A 56 0.41 7.52 19.21
N ARG A 57 0.96 8.52 19.90
CA ARG A 57 0.30 9.82 20.10
C ARG A 57 0.13 10.63 18.83
N ASP A 58 1.13 10.60 17.95
CA ASP A 58 1.11 11.38 16.71
C ASP A 58 0.12 10.79 15.68
N ASP A 59 -0.17 9.48 15.74
CA ASP A 59 -1.13 8.80 14.86
C ASP A 59 -1.95 7.70 15.59
N PRO A 60 -2.95 8.08 16.39
CA PRO A 60 -3.69 7.14 17.24
C PRO A 60 -4.55 6.14 16.45
N ALA A 61 -4.99 6.49 15.23
CA ALA A 61 -5.75 5.56 14.39
C ALA A 61 -4.86 4.43 13.87
N ARG A 62 -3.66 4.77 13.39
CA ARG A 62 -2.67 3.81 12.89
C ARG A 62 -2.16 2.84 13.95
N TRP A 63 -2.08 3.31 15.20
CA TRP A 63 -1.66 2.54 16.37
C TRP A 63 -2.82 2.11 17.27
N SER A 64 -4.06 2.10 16.75
CA SER A 64 -5.21 1.62 17.52
C SER A 64 -5.03 0.16 17.95
N SER A 65 -5.50 -0.18 19.15
CA SER A 65 -5.61 -1.56 19.63
C SER A 65 -6.92 -2.25 19.23
N ASP A 66 -7.84 -1.51 18.61
CA ASP A 66 -9.10 -2.04 18.07
C ASP A 66 -8.88 -2.65 16.68
N ILE A 67 -9.11 -3.95 16.58
CA ILE A 67 -9.00 -4.70 15.32
C ILE A 67 -9.96 -4.17 14.24
N ARG A 68 -11.11 -3.61 14.62
CA ARG A 68 -12.11 -3.10 13.67
C ARG A 68 -11.58 -1.91 12.88
N VAL A 69 -10.80 -1.02 13.52
CA VAL A 69 -10.16 0.12 12.87
C VAL A 69 -9.27 -0.35 11.72
N HIS A 70 -8.46 -1.39 11.97
CA HIS A 70 -7.57 -1.95 10.95
C HIS A 70 -8.31 -2.75 9.87
N MET A 71 -9.38 -3.46 10.25
CA MET A 71 -10.24 -4.18 9.29
C MET A 71 -10.94 -3.21 8.33
N ASP A 72 -11.48 -2.12 8.85
CA ASP A 72 -12.22 -1.14 8.06
C ASP A 72 -11.26 -0.39 7.12
N TRP A 73 -10.10 0.04 7.60
CA TRP A 73 -9.07 0.63 6.74
C TRP A 73 -8.59 -0.32 5.64
N CYS A 74 -8.33 -1.59 5.98
CA CYS A 74 -7.81 -2.56 5.00
C CYS A 74 -8.79 -2.86 3.86
N ARG A 75 -10.11 -2.84 4.14
CA ARG A 75 -11.13 -3.09 3.11
C ARG A 75 -11.14 -2.04 2.01
N ASP A 76 -10.76 -0.82 2.35
CA ASP A 76 -10.67 0.31 1.42
C ASP A 76 -9.27 0.45 0.80
N ALA A 77 -8.28 -0.25 1.35
CA ALA A 77 -6.90 -0.25 0.89
C ALA A 77 -6.66 -1.29 -0.21
N LYS A 78 -5.66 -1.01 -1.07
CA LYS A 78 -5.09 -2.05 -1.93
C LYS A 78 -4.25 -3.00 -1.09
N ILE A 79 -4.13 -4.25 -1.53
CA ILE A 79 -3.27 -5.25 -0.89
C ILE A 79 -1.84 -4.71 -0.72
N GLU A 80 -1.29 -4.06 -1.75
CA GLU A 80 0.07 -3.52 -1.70
C GLU A 80 0.21 -2.37 -0.69
N ASP A 81 -0.85 -1.59 -0.47
CA ASP A 81 -0.87 -0.49 0.50
C ASP A 81 -0.89 -1.03 1.94
N ALA A 82 -1.69 -2.08 2.18
CA ALA A 82 -1.74 -2.75 3.48
C ALA A 82 -0.43 -3.46 3.83
N ASP A 83 0.23 -4.08 2.86
CA ASP A 83 1.56 -4.66 3.06
C ASP A 83 2.60 -3.58 3.38
N ARG A 84 2.63 -2.49 2.62
CA ARG A 84 3.54 -1.36 2.89
C ARG A 84 3.30 -0.74 4.26
N GLU A 85 2.05 -0.61 4.67
CA GLU A 85 1.70 -0.07 5.97
C GLU A 85 2.17 -0.98 7.11
N ARG A 86 2.05 -2.30 6.98
CA ARG A 86 2.58 -3.25 7.96
C ARG A 86 4.09 -3.10 8.13
N GLU A 87 4.84 -3.03 7.02
CA GLU A 87 6.30 -2.85 7.07
C GLU A 87 6.68 -1.47 7.62
N ALA A 88 5.92 -0.43 7.29
CA ALA A 88 6.15 0.91 7.83
C ALA A 88 5.99 0.95 9.35
N ARG A 89 4.96 0.33 9.94
CA ARG A 89 4.84 0.18 11.39
C ARG A 89 6.00 -0.61 12.00
N LYS A 90 6.43 -1.69 11.32
CA LYS A 90 7.61 -2.47 11.77
C LYS A 90 8.86 -1.60 11.82
N HIS A 91 9.11 -0.78 10.80
CA HIS A 91 10.24 0.14 10.78
C HIS A 91 10.17 1.20 11.89
N VAL A 92 8.97 1.71 12.20
CA VAL A 92 8.80 2.64 13.33
C VAL A 92 9.13 1.95 14.65
N LEU A 93 8.61 0.74 14.89
CA LEU A 93 8.92 -0.05 16.10
C LEU A 93 10.41 -0.31 16.23
N ASP A 94 11.03 -0.77 15.15
CA ASP A 94 12.45 -1.03 15.07
C ASP A 94 13.30 0.21 15.39
N ASP A 95 12.91 1.39 14.90
CA ASP A 95 13.61 2.64 15.15
C ASP A 95 13.42 3.13 16.60
N CYS A 96 12.18 3.14 17.12
CA CYS A 96 11.91 3.63 18.47
C CYS A 96 12.38 2.68 19.57
N ALA A 97 12.40 1.36 19.33
CA ALA A 97 12.88 0.38 20.31
C ALA A 97 14.42 0.34 20.44
N ARG A 98 15.15 0.74 19.39
CA ARG A 98 16.64 0.75 19.38
C ARG A 98 17.27 2.03 19.90
N ARG A 99 16.62 3.18 19.67
CA ARG A 99 17.12 4.49 20.13
C ARG A 99 17.08 4.54 21.63
#